data_AF-A0AAU5KQE8-F1
#
_entry.id   AF-A0AAU5KQE8-F1
#
_cell.length_a   1.000
_cell.length_b   1.000
_cell.length_c   1.000
_cell.angle_alpha   90.00
_cell.angle_beta   90.00
_cell.angle_gamma   90.00
#
_symmetry.space_group_name_H-M   'P 1'
#
loop_
_entity.id
_entity.type
_entity.pdbx_description
1 polymer ?
#
loop_
_entity_poly.entity_id
_entity_poly.type
_entity_poly.pdbx_seq_one_letter_code
_entity_poly.pdbx_strand_id
1 'polypeptide(L)'
;MRHHSPRSPRPSRPRGLLAVLSALAVAATGLLAVAPPGAAAATSDASGSASSGWTATGTGDSCTGIQLLGNPGFETGSAAPWTTTAGVIDNAGREPAHSGGWKAWLGGYGSSHTDTLSQSVALAAGCRATLGFYLHIGTAESGATAYDRLTVSADGTTLAAFSNLDAAPGYTLRGYDLSAFAGRTVTITFTGTEDPSLQTTFTVDDTLVRTS
;
A
#
# COMPACT_ATOMS: atom_id res chain seq x y z
N MET A 1 42.83 -37.16 50.77
CA MET A 1 43.06 -36.47 49.48
C MET A 1 42.37 -37.27 48.38
N ARG A 2 41.65 -36.56 47.49
CA ARG A 2 40.90 -37.01 46.28
C ARG A 2 39.56 -37.74 46.48
N HIS A 3 38.47 -37.05 46.14
CA HIS A 3 37.23 -37.62 45.59
C HIS A 3 36.68 -36.60 44.56
N HIS A 4 36.94 -36.80 43.27
CA HIS A 4 36.01 -37.34 42.26
C HIS A 4 34.69 -36.57 42.13
N SER A 5 34.66 -35.66 41.15
CA SER A 5 33.48 -34.94 40.66
C SER A 5 32.52 -35.88 39.90
N PRO A 6 31.19 -35.70 40.04
CA PRO A 6 30.24 -36.11 39.02
C PRO A 6 29.85 -34.92 38.12
N ARG A 7 29.99 -35.12 36.80
CA ARG A 7 29.53 -34.18 35.76
C ARG A 7 28.01 -34.26 35.62
N SER A 8 27.34 -33.11 35.65
CA SER A 8 25.90 -32.99 35.38
C SER A 8 25.57 -33.27 33.89
N PRO A 9 24.42 -33.89 33.58
CA PRO A 9 24.00 -34.16 32.20
C PRO A 9 23.55 -32.88 31.49
N ARG A 10 24.00 -32.72 30.24
CA ARG A 10 23.59 -31.62 29.35
C ARG A 10 22.16 -31.84 28.83
N PRO A 11 21.31 -30.82 28.74
CA PRO A 11 20.02 -30.94 28.08
C PRO A 11 20.19 -31.11 26.57
N SER A 12 19.50 -32.11 26.02
CA SER A 12 19.43 -32.49 24.62
C SER A 12 18.71 -31.42 23.79
N ARG A 13 19.36 -30.98 22.70
CA ARG A 13 18.76 -30.13 21.66
C ARG A 13 17.60 -30.86 20.97
N PRO A 14 16.42 -30.22 20.81
CA PRO A 14 15.41 -30.75 19.91
C PRO A 14 15.87 -30.62 18.45
N ARG A 15 15.74 -31.73 17.73
CA ARG A 15 15.95 -31.88 16.28
C ARG A 15 14.75 -31.32 15.53
N GLY A 16 15.03 -30.47 14.54
CA GLY A 16 14.35 -30.34 13.25
C GLY A 16 12.82 -30.24 13.22
N LEU A 17 12.32 -29.03 12.95
CA LEU A 17 11.20 -28.87 12.03
C LEU A 17 11.58 -27.81 10.99
N LEU A 18 11.85 -28.29 9.79
CA LEU A 18 12.26 -27.53 8.61
C LEU A 18 11.01 -26.82 8.09
N ALA A 19 10.86 -25.53 8.37
CA ALA A 19 9.83 -24.71 7.72
C ALA A 19 10.27 -24.43 6.27
N VAL A 20 9.50 -24.95 5.31
CA VAL A 20 9.69 -24.72 3.88
C VAL A 20 9.30 -23.27 3.58
N LEU A 21 10.29 -22.38 3.55
CA LEU A 21 10.15 -21.06 2.94
C LEU A 21 10.04 -21.26 1.41
N SER A 22 8.86 -21.01 0.86
CA SER A 22 8.67 -20.89 -0.58
C SER A 22 9.22 -19.53 -1.02
N ALA A 23 10.50 -19.48 -1.36
CA ALA A 23 11.11 -18.33 -2.01
C ALA A 23 10.76 -18.39 -3.51
N LEU A 24 9.93 -17.47 -3.99
CA LEU A 24 9.74 -17.25 -5.42
C LEU A 24 10.91 -16.38 -5.92
N ALA A 25 11.98 -17.01 -6.38
CA ALA A 25 13.05 -16.33 -7.12
C ALA A 25 12.62 -16.21 -8.59
N VAL A 26 12.35 -14.99 -9.06
CA VAL A 26 12.24 -14.72 -10.51
C VAL A 26 13.66 -14.52 -11.05
N ALA A 27 14.13 -15.51 -11.79
CA ALA A 27 15.38 -15.44 -12.53
C ALA A 27 15.24 -14.46 -13.70
N ALA A 28 16.03 -13.39 -13.71
CA ALA A 28 16.24 -12.57 -14.89
C ALA A 28 17.24 -13.28 -15.82
N THR A 29 16.76 -14.23 -16.62
CA THR A 29 17.53 -14.75 -17.75
C THR A 29 17.51 -13.72 -18.88
N GLY A 30 18.67 -13.16 -19.18
CA GLY A 30 18.88 -12.31 -20.35
C GLY A 30 18.52 -13.06 -21.62
N LEU A 31 17.71 -12.43 -22.46
CA LEU A 31 17.46 -12.89 -23.81
C LEU A 31 18.21 -11.98 -24.79
N LEU A 32 19.26 -12.53 -25.38
CA LEU A 32 19.87 -11.99 -26.59
C LEU A 32 18.82 -12.08 -27.71
N ALA A 33 18.25 -10.95 -28.11
CA ALA A 33 17.38 -10.91 -29.30
C ALA A 33 18.25 -10.88 -30.56
N VAL A 34 18.29 -12.00 -31.28
CA VAL A 34 18.73 -12.06 -32.67
C VAL A 34 17.59 -11.52 -33.55
N ALA A 35 17.86 -10.48 -34.32
CA ALA A 35 16.91 -9.88 -35.26
C ALA A 35 16.72 -10.75 -36.52
N PRO A 36 15.49 -10.91 -37.04
CA PRO A 36 15.27 -11.30 -38.42
C PRO A 36 15.31 -10.06 -39.35
N PRO A 37 15.76 -10.21 -40.62
CA PRO A 37 15.85 -9.11 -41.58
C PRO A 37 14.52 -8.93 -42.33
N GLY A 38 14.16 -7.67 -42.62
CA GLY A 38 13.29 -7.34 -43.75
C GLY A 38 12.19 -6.30 -43.49
N ALA A 39 12.54 -5.04 -43.75
CA ALA A 39 11.75 -3.95 -44.37
C ALA A 39 10.42 -3.52 -43.69
N ALA A 40 10.19 -2.24 -43.40
CA ALA A 40 10.22 -1.16 -44.38
C ALA A 40 10.89 0.14 -43.90
N ALA A 41 11.52 0.82 -44.86
CA ALA A 41 12.14 2.12 -44.71
C ALA A 41 11.09 3.22 -44.46
N ALA A 42 11.41 4.14 -43.56
CA ALA A 42 10.87 5.49 -43.59
C ALA A 42 12.07 6.45 -43.50
N THR A 43 12.44 7.02 -44.64
CA THR A 43 13.35 8.16 -44.75
C THR A 43 12.61 9.41 -44.31
N SER A 44 13.19 10.18 -43.39
CA SER A 44 12.97 11.64 -43.35
C SER A 44 14.05 12.28 -42.49
N ASP A 45 15.10 12.77 -43.16
CA ASP A 45 15.88 13.90 -42.67
C ASP A 45 15.04 15.17 -42.83
N ALA A 46 14.77 15.87 -41.74
CA ALA A 46 14.47 17.30 -41.74
C ALA A 46 14.75 17.89 -40.35
N SER A 47 15.80 18.69 -40.27
CA SER A 47 16.09 19.63 -39.19
C SER A 47 15.03 20.74 -39.11
N GLY A 48 14.49 21.02 -37.92
CA GLY A 48 13.65 22.20 -37.67
C GLY A 48 13.14 22.29 -36.23
N SER A 49 13.48 23.38 -35.53
CA SER A 49 13.09 23.67 -34.14
C SER A 49 11.62 24.06 -33.95
N ALA A 50 11.06 23.58 -32.82
CA ALA A 50 9.99 24.14 -31.97
C ALA A 50 8.61 24.46 -32.57
N SER A 51 7.58 23.72 -32.12
CA SER A 51 6.50 24.26 -31.27
C SER A 51 5.53 23.13 -30.85
N SER A 52 4.92 23.33 -29.68
CA SER A 52 4.04 22.46 -28.91
C SER A 52 2.88 21.82 -29.68
N GLY A 53 2.79 20.49 -29.60
CA GLY A 53 1.64 19.70 -30.04
C GLY A 53 1.77 18.25 -29.60
N TRP A 54 1.51 17.96 -28.32
CA TRP A 54 1.52 16.57 -27.84
C TRP A 54 0.25 15.87 -28.33
N THR A 55 0.33 15.26 -29.50
CA THR A 55 -0.63 14.23 -29.93
C THR A 55 0.04 12.88 -29.69
N ALA A 56 -0.15 12.35 -28.49
CA ALA A 56 0.21 10.97 -28.19
C ALA A 56 -0.91 10.04 -28.69
N THR A 57 -0.94 9.73 -29.99
CA THR A 57 -1.62 8.53 -30.49
C THR A 57 -0.72 7.32 -30.23
N GLY A 58 -0.70 6.89 -28.98
CA GLY A 58 -0.11 5.62 -28.55
C GLY A 58 -1.22 4.66 -28.14
N THR A 59 -1.83 3.97 -29.11
CA THR A 59 -2.59 2.74 -28.84
C THR A 59 -1.59 1.61 -28.66
N GLY A 60 -1.08 1.46 -27.44
CA GLY A 60 -0.17 0.37 -27.07
C GLY A 60 -0.40 -0.03 -25.61
N ASP A 61 -1.04 -1.18 -25.41
CA ASP A 61 -1.05 -2.01 -24.19
C ASP A 61 -1.08 -1.25 -22.83
N SER A 62 -1.97 -0.26 -22.74
CA SER A 62 -1.97 0.78 -21.69
C SER A 62 -2.48 0.33 -20.33
N CYS A 63 -2.88 -0.94 -20.18
CA CYS A 63 -3.47 -1.47 -18.95
C CYS A 63 -2.50 -2.37 -18.18
N THR A 64 -1.20 -2.14 -18.34
CA THR A 64 -0.18 -2.88 -17.62
C THR A 64 -0.36 -2.77 -16.10
N GLY A 65 -0.14 -3.90 -15.41
CA GLY A 65 -0.36 -4.11 -13.97
C GLY A 65 0.59 -3.38 -13.02
N ILE A 66 1.01 -2.17 -13.37
CA ILE A 66 1.95 -1.37 -12.59
C ILE A 66 1.23 -0.78 -11.37
N GLN A 67 1.90 -0.84 -10.22
CA GLN A 67 1.53 -0.10 -9.02
C GLN A 67 1.74 1.40 -9.24
N LEU A 68 0.71 2.21 -9.02
CA LEU A 68 0.72 3.65 -9.29
C LEU A 68 0.99 4.51 -8.06
N LEU A 69 0.85 3.97 -6.84
CA LEU A 69 1.15 4.72 -5.61
C LEU A 69 2.66 4.73 -5.34
N GLY A 70 3.19 5.91 -5.05
CA GLY A 70 4.52 6.07 -4.47
C GLY A 70 4.48 5.85 -2.96
N ASN A 71 5.60 5.35 -2.41
CA ASN A 71 5.75 4.96 -1.01
C ASN A 71 4.55 4.11 -0.50
N PRO A 72 4.21 2.99 -1.18
CA PRO A 72 2.95 2.27 -0.92
C PRO A 72 2.85 1.62 0.46
N GLY A 73 3.96 1.16 1.02
CA GLY A 73 4.06 0.63 2.40
C GLY A 73 4.75 1.59 3.37
N PHE A 74 4.86 2.89 3.04
CA PHE A 74 5.41 3.93 3.93
C PHE A 74 6.88 3.80 4.37
N GLU A 75 7.59 2.76 3.94
CA GLU A 75 8.96 2.39 4.35
C GLU A 75 10.05 3.44 4.10
N THR A 76 9.77 4.53 3.39
CA THR A 76 10.71 5.67 3.35
C THR A 76 10.85 6.39 4.68
N GLY A 77 9.92 6.16 5.63
CA GLY A 77 9.83 6.88 6.90
C GLY A 77 9.45 8.35 6.77
N SER A 78 9.04 8.76 5.57
CA SER A 78 8.57 10.11 5.26
C SER A 78 7.20 10.05 4.59
N ALA A 79 6.44 11.14 4.69
CA ALA A 79 5.12 11.21 4.06
C ALA A 79 5.21 11.16 2.53
N ALA A 80 6.18 11.87 1.92
CA ALA A 80 6.23 12.04 0.47
C ALA A 80 6.24 10.69 -0.28
N PRO A 81 5.46 10.55 -1.37
CA PRO A 81 4.65 11.59 -2.03
C PRO A 81 3.23 11.77 -1.45
N TRP A 82 2.90 11.14 -0.34
CA TRP A 82 1.64 11.38 0.35
C TRP A 82 1.60 12.75 1.01
N THR A 83 0.42 13.35 1.03
CA THR A 83 0.07 14.48 1.89
C THR A 83 -0.70 13.97 3.09
N THR A 84 -0.24 14.27 4.30
CA THR A 84 -0.84 13.78 5.54
C THR A 84 -0.97 14.86 6.60
N THR A 85 -1.85 14.63 7.58
CA THR A 85 -1.72 15.29 8.89
C THR A 85 -0.42 14.83 9.58
N ALA A 86 0.08 15.67 10.49
CA ALA A 86 1.35 15.41 11.16
C ALA A 86 1.25 14.19 12.07
N GLY A 87 2.22 13.28 11.99
CA GLY A 87 2.28 12.08 12.83
C GLY A 87 1.58 10.84 12.25
N VAL A 88 0.87 10.97 11.13
CA VAL A 88 0.20 9.82 10.49
C VAL A 88 1.20 8.75 10.02
N ILE A 89 2.33 9.15 9.43
CA ILE A 89 3.37 8.18 9.07
C ILE A 89 4.29 7.96 10.27
N ASP A 90 4.18 6.79 10.90
CA ASP A 90 4.95 6.43 12.09
C ASP A 90 5.49 4.99 12.03
N ASN A 91 6.40 4.67 12.95
CA ASN A 91 6.96 3.33 13.16
C ASN A 91 6.82 2.85 14.61
N ALA A 92 5.83 3.38 15.34
CA ALA A 92 5.63 3.02 16.73
C ALA A 92 5.21 1.55 16.87
N GLY A 93 5.61 0.90 17.96
CA GLY A 93 5.29 -0.51 18.20
C GLY A 93 3.83 -0.79 18.56
N ARG A 94 3.04 0.25 18.91
CA ARG A 94 1.57 0.13 19.04
C ARG A 94 0.98 0.02 17.64
N GLU A 95 -0.01 -0.86 17.46
CA GLU A 95 -0.62 -1.13 16.17
C GLU A 95 0.43 -1.46 15.10
N PRO A 96 1.22 -2.55 15.21
CA PRO A 96 2.38 -2.78 14.35
C PRO A 96 2.02 -2.74 12.85
N ALA A 97 2.97 -2.36 12.01
CA ALA A 97 2.83 -2.38 10.56
C ALA A 97 2.46 -3.79 10.05
N HIS A 98 1.75 -3.87 8.93
CA HIS A 98 1.40 -5.15 8.31
C HIS A 98 2.65 -5.82 7.75
N SER A 99 3.48 -5.04 7.06
CA SER A 99 4.81 -5.44 6.62
C SER A 99 5.82 -4.32 6.89
N GLY A 100 7.11 -4.63 6.80
CA GLY A 100 8.15 -3.62 7.05
C GLY A 100 8.12 -3.04 8.47
N GLY A 101 8.37 -1.74 8.59
CA GLY A 101 8.49 -1.05 9.87
C GLY A 101 7.71 0.25 9.98
N TRP A 102 7.13 0.75 8.89
CA TRP A 102 6.38 2.00 8.85
C TRP A 102 4.94 1.74 8.43
N LYS A 103 4.04 2.62 8.86
CA LYS A 103 2.61 2.51 8.55
C LYS A 103 1.96 3.89 8.52
N ALA A 104 0.74 3.97 8.00
CA ALA A 104 -0.13 5.09 8.26
C ALA A 104 -1.06 4.78 9.45
N TRP A 105 -0.95 5.58 10.51
CA TRP A 105 -1.73 5.46 11.73
C TRP A 105 -2.65 6.68 11.85
N LEU A 106 -3.95 6.48 11.68
CA LEU A 106 -4.96 7.52 11.76
C LEU A 106 -5.82 7.32 13.01
N GLY A 107 -6.08 8.38 13.78
CA GLY A 107 -6.78 8.30 15.06
C GLY A 107 -5.89 7.76 16.18
N GLY A 108 -6.50 7.11 17.17
CA GLY A 108 -5.80 6.57 18.34
C GLY A 108 -5.49 7.58 19.45
N TYR A 109 -6.15 8.74 19.45
CA TYR A 109 -5.92 9.82 20.41
C TYR A 109 -6.84 9.73 21.63
N GLY A 110 -8.02 9.13 21.51
CA GLY A 110 -9.04 9.14 22.58
C GLY A 110 -9.61 10.53 22.85
N SER A 111 -9.56 11.40 21.85
CA SER A 111 -10.08 12.76 21.88
C SER A 111 -10.50 13.14 20.46
N SER A 112 -11.35 14.16 20.31
CA SER A 112 -11.77 14.56 18.97
C SER A 112 -10.55 14.94 18.12
N HIS A 113 -10.36 14.17 17.05
CA HIS A 113 -9.23 14.31 16.16
C HIS A 113 -9.64 13.97 14.73
N THR A 114 -8.94 14.54 13.76
CA THR A 114 -9.14 14.18 12.35
C THR A 114 -7.80 14.08 11.67
N ASP A 115 -7.52 12.89 11.16
CA ASP A 115 -6.35 12.59 10.36
C ASP A 115 -6.70 12.42 8.89
N THR A 116 -5.76 12.81 8.03
CA THR A 116 -5.87 12.59 6.59
C THR A 116 -4.60 12.01 6.02
N LEU A 117 -4.76 11.18 5.00
CA LEU A 117 -3.71 10.60 4.16
C LEU A 117 -4.20 10.64 2.73
N SER A 118 -3.48 11.30 1.83
CA SER A 118 -3.90 11.43 0.43
C SER A 118 -2.76 11.43 -0.58
N GLN A 119 -3.02 10.89 -1.77
CA GLN A 119 -2.12 10.91 -2.91
C GLN A 119 -2.93 10.93 -4.20
N SER A 120 -2.49 11.72 -5.18
CA SER A 120 -3.08 11.74 -6.53
C SER A 120 -2.39 10.73 -7.43
N VAL A 121 -3.17 9.95 -8.18
CA VAL A 121 -2.69 8.95 -9.15
C VAL A 121 -3.33 9.16 -10.51
N ALA A 122 -2.54 9.06 -11.57
CA ALA A 122 -3.03 9.15 -12.94
C ALA A 122 -3.48 7.77 -13.43
N LEU A 123 -4.79 7.61 -13.69
CA LEU A 123 -5.36 6.36 -14.18
C LEU A 123 -5.41 6.37 -15.71
N ALA A 124 -4.92 5.31 -16.34
CA ALA A 124 -4.97 5.16 -17.79
C ALA A 124 -6.43 5.08 -18.29
N ALA A 125 -6.70 5.71 -19.44
CA ALA A 125 -7.99 5.63 -20.10
C ALA A 125 -8.22 4.20 -20.65
N GLY A 126 -9.47 3.72 -20.60
CA GLY A 126 -9.85 2.43 -21.15
C GLY A 126 -9.40 1.20 -20.34
N CYS A 127 -8.76 1.41 -19.18
CA CYS A 127 -8.31 0.33 -18.30
C CYS A 127 -9.21 0.19 -17.07
N ARG A 128 -9.31 -1.02 -16.52
CA ARG A 128 -9.81 -1.18 -15.16
C ARG A 128 -8.76 -0.67 -14.19
N ALA A 129 -9.21 -0.13 -13.07
CA ALA A 129 -8.33 0.30 -12.00
C ALA A 129 -8.87 -0.20 -10.65
N THR A 130 -7.99 -0.59 -9.73
CA THR A 130 -8.39 -1.05 -8.40
C THR A 130 -7.48 -0.45 -7.35
N LEU A 131 -8.07 0.15 -6.32
CA LEU A 131 -7.43 0.50 -5.06
C LEU A 131 -7.37 -0.74 -4.17
N GLY A 132 -6.25 -1.00 -3.53
CA GLY A 132 -6.09 -1.99 -2.47
C GLY A 132 -5.27 -1.43 -1.30
N PHE A 133 -5.48 -1.97 -0.10
CA PHE A 133 -4.70 -1.64 1.09
C PHE A 133 -5.01 -2.64 2.21
N TYR A 134 -4.06 -2.83 3.13
CA TYR A 134 -4.31 -3.56 4.36
C TYR A 134 -4.80 -2.59 5.43
N LEU A 135 -5.85 -2.99 6.14
CA LEU A 135 -6.45 -2.22 7.22
C LEU A 135 -6.54 -3.05 8.48
N HIS A 136 -5.99 -2.52 9.58
CA HIS A 136 -6.26 -2.97 10.94
C HIS A 136 -7.03 -1.89 11.69
N ILE A 137 -8.06 -2.29 12.44
CA ILE A 137 -8.86 -1.39 13.26
C ILE A 137 -8.79 -1.91 14.70
N GLY A 138 -8.18 -1.10 15.57
CA GLY A 138 -8.12 -1.32 17.00
C GLY A 138 -9.02 -0.32 17.72
N THR A 139 -9.74 -0.73 18.76
CA THR A 139 -10.61 0.21 19.49
C THR A 139 -10.70 -0.13 20.98
N ALA A 140 -10.80 0.92 21.79
CA ALA A 140 -11.20 0.83 23.19
C ALA A 140 -12.71 1.04 23.38
N GLU A 141 -13.43 1.45 22.35
CA GLU A 141 -14.89 1.60 22.36
C GLU A 141 -15.60 0.24 22.52
N SER A 142 -16.82 0.26 23.06
CA SER A 142 -17.65 -0.92 23.22
C SER A 142 -19.12 -0.66 22.90
N GLY A 143 -19.88 -1.71 22.64
CA GLY A 143 -21.29 -1.60 22.26
C GLY A 143 -21.49 -1.59 20.74
N ALA A 144 -22.59 -0.97 20.29
CA ALA A 144 -23.07 -1.06 18.91
C ALA A 144 -23.18 0.31 18.20
N THR A 145 -22.60 1.35 18.78
CA THR A 145 -22.60 2.70 18.21
C THR A 145 -21.31 2.94 17.43
N ALA A 146 -21.45 3.44 16.20
CA ALA A 146 -20.32 3.88 15.38
C ALA A 146 -19.93 5.32 15.74
N TYR A 147 -19.02 5.45 16.69
CA TYR A 147 -18.47 6.72 17.20
C TYR A 147 -17.38 7.25 16.25
N ASP A 148 -16.32 6.47 16.10
CA ASP A 148 -15.17 6.82 15.28
C ASP A 148 -15.30 6.23 13.88
N ARG A 149 -14.75 6.92 12.88
CA ARG A 149 -14.95 6.55 11.46
C ARG A 149 -13.68 6.69 10.64
N LEU A 150 -13.51 5.79 9.68
CA LEU A 150 -12.59 5.93 8.57
C LEU A 150 -13.40 6.00 7.26
N THR A 151 -13.20 7.05 6.49
CA THR A 151 -13.75 7.15 5.12
C THR A 151 -12.62 7.04 4.11
N VAL A 152 -12.82 6.20 3.08
CA VAL A 152 -11.92 6.08 1.92
C VAL A 152 -12.65 6.61 0.70
N SER A 153 -12.03 7.54 -0.02
CA SER A 153 -12.63 8.21 -1.16
C SER A 153 -11.69 8.39 -2.34
N ALA A 154 -12.27 8.59 -3.52
CA ALA A 154 -11.62 8.95 -4.76
C ALA A 154 -12.27 10.22 -5.32
N ASP A 155 -11.53 11.34 -5.37
CA ASP A 155 -12.06 12.68 -5.72
C ASP A 155 -13.36 13.04 -4.97
N GLY A 156 -13.43 12.68 -3.68
CA GLY A 156 -14.61 12.91 -2.83
C GLY A 156 -15.76 11.91 -2.99
N THR A 157 -15.69 11.00 -3.96
CA THR A 157 -16.63 9.87 -4.06
C THR A 157 -16.24 8.81 -3.03
N THR A 158 -17.15 8.48 -2.11
CA THR A 158 -16.89 7.46 -1.08
C THR A 158 -16.79 6.08 -1.71
N LEU A 159 -15.66 5.41 -1.51
CA LEU A 159 -15.43 4.02 -1.89
C LEU A 159 -15.80 3.08 -0.73
N ALA A 160 -15.51 3.50 0.51
CA ALA A 160 -15.81 2.74 1.71
C ALA A 160 -15.92 3.63 2.94
N ALA A 161 -16.66 3.15 3.94
CA ALA A 161 -16.69 3.69 5.29
C ALA A 161 -16.54 2.55 6.29
N PHE A 162 -15.71 2.76 7.30
CA PHE A 162 -15.50 1.87 8.44
C PHE A 162 -15.69 2.64 9.74
N SER A 163 -15.80 1.92 10.84
CA SER A 163 -15.95 2.47 12.18
C SER A 163 -15.28 1.60 13.25
N ASN A 164 -15.32 2.06 14.49
CA ASN A 164 -14.97 1.26 15.67
C ASN A 164 -15.72 -0.09 15.73
N LEU A 165 -16.90 -0.20 15.12
CA LEU A 165 -17.67 -1.45 15.07
C LEU A 165 -17.06 -2.51 14.13
N ASP A 166 -16.17 -2.10 13.24
CA ASP A 166 -15.48 -2.97 12.28
C ASP A 166 -14.14 -3.50 12.84
N ALA A 167 -13.84 -3.24 14.11
CA ALA A 167 -12.63 -3.69 14.78
C ALA A 167 -12.51 -5.22 14.77
N ALA A 168 -11.33 -5.70 14.37
CA ALA A 168 -11.01 -7.11 14.31
C ALA A 168 -9.51 -7.35 14.52
N PRO A 169 -9.10 -8.50 15.09
CA PRO A 169 -7.68 -8.84 15.21
C PRO A 169 -6.98 -8.89 13.86
N GLY A 170 -5.81 -8.23 13.77
CA GLY A 170 -4.95 -8.26 12.58
C GLY A 170 -5.45 -7.45 11.40
N TYR A 171 -4.70 -7.52 10.31
CA TYR A 171 -5.00 -6.78 9.08
C TYR A 171 -5.94 -7.56 8.16
N THR A 172 -6.81 -6.82 7.47
CA THR A 172 -7.64 -7.32 6.37
C THR A 172 -7.31 -6.55 5.09
N LEU A 173 -7.04 -7.27 3.99
CA LEU A 173 -6.91 -6.66 2.67
C LEU A 173 -8.27 -6.13 2.20
N ARG A 174 -8.30 -4.86 1.80
CA ARG A 174 -9.45 -4.17 1.21
C ARG A 174 -9.17 -3.90 -0.26
N GLY A 175 -10.22 -3.91 -1.09
CA GLY A 175 -10.12 -3.68 -2.53
C GLY A 175 -11.35 -2.98 -3.07
N TYR A 176 -11.16 -1.92 -3.86
CA TYR A 176 -12.23 -1.09 -4.41
C TYR A 176 -12.00 -0.73 -5.86
N ASP A 177 -13.06 -0.79 -6.66
CA ASP A 177 -12.99 -0.45 -8.08
C ASP A 177 -12.83 1.06 -8.27
N LEU A 178 -11.86 1.45 -9.08
CA LEU A 178 -11.60 2.82 -9.51
C LEU A 178 -11.90 3.02 -11.01
N SER A 179 -12.45 2.01 -11.70
CA SER A 179 -12.65 2.05 -13.16
C SER A 179 -13.57 3.21 -13.60
N ALA A 180 -14.45 3.71 -12.71
CA ALA A 180 -15.25 4.90 -12.97
C ALA A 180 -14.42 6.19 -13.15
N PHE A 181 -13.15 6.19 -12.72
CA PHE A 181 -12.20 7.30 -12.82
C PHE A 181 -11.15 7.09 -13.92
N ALA A 182 -11.26 6.03 -14.74
CA ALA A 182 -10.30 5.74 -15.79
C ALA A 182 -10.12 6.95 -16.74
N GLY A 183 -8.86 7.23 -17.10
CA GLY A 183 -8.49 8.37 -17.95
C GLY A 183 -8.38 9.71 -17.22
N ARG A 184 -8.41 9.71 -15.88
CA ARG A 184 -8.27 10.91 -15.05
C ARG A 184 -7.15 10.73 -14.03
N THR A 185 -6.62 11.86 -13.57
CA THR A 185 -5.92 11.91 -12.29
C THR A 185 -6.96 11.97 -11.18
N VAL A 186 -6.89 11.04 -10.23
CA VAL A 186 -7.80 10.95 -9.09
C VAL A 186 -7.01 11.05 -7.79
N THR A 187 -7.56 11.76 -6.81
CA THR A 187 -6.98 11.83 -5.47
C THR A 187 -7.64 10.78 -4.60
N ILE A 188 -6.84 9.83 -4.13
CA ILE A 188 -7.25 8.86 -3.13
C ILE A 188 -7.04 9.48 -1.76
N THR A 189 -8.08 9.48 -0.93
CA THR A 189 -8.04 10.09 0.41
C THR A 189 -8.61 9.13 1.44
N PHE A 190 -7.85 8.93 2.51
CA PHE A 190 -8.28 8.31 3.75
C PHE A 190 -8.51 9.43 4.78
N THR A 191 -9.63 9.39 5.48
CA THR A 191 -9.98 10.34 6.53
C THR A 191 -10.45 9.60 7.76
N GLY A 192 -9.64 9.63 8.82
CA GLY A 192 -9.97 9.07 10.13
C GLY A 192 -10.49 10.19 11.03
N THR A 193 -11.63 9.98 11.68
CA THR A 193 -12.21 10.92 12.65
C THR A 193 -12.52 10.20 13.94
N GLU A 194 -12.01 10.74 15.04
CA GLU A 194 -12.39 10.33 16.39
C GLU A 194 -13.34 11.34 17.02
N ASP A 195 -14.23 10.84 17.86
CA ASP A 195 -14.94 11.65 18.85
C ASP A 195 -14.20 11.66 20.21
N PRO A 196 -14.70 12.36 21.24
CA PRO A 196 -14.03 12.37 22.53
C PRO A 196 -14.16 11.06 23.32
N SER A 197 -13.11 10.69 24.06
CA SER A 197 -13.04 9.76 25.22
C SER A 197 -12.26 8.46 24.98
N LEU A 198 -12.76 7.54 24.16
CA LEU A 198 -12.06 6.28 23.89
C LEU A 198 -11.48 6.31 22.48
N GLN A 199 -10.38 5.60 22.29
CA GLN A 199 -9.61 5.69 21.06
C GLN A 199 -9.97 4.59 20.07
N THR A 200 -9.97 4.95 18.79
CA THR A 200 -10.00 4.00 17.68
C THR A 200 -8.88 4.31 16.72
N THR A 201 -8.06 3.30 16.43
CA THR A 201 -6.96 3.35 15.48
C THR A 201 -7.41 2.77 14.16
N PHE A 202 -7.11 3.47 13.07
CA PHE A 202 -7.26 3.00 11.71
C PHE A 202 -5.88 2.92 11.08
N THR A 203 -5.29 1.73 11.13
CA THR A 203 -3.92 1.51 10.66
C THR A 203 -3.95 0.98 9.24
N VAL A 204 -3.42 1.77 8.31
CA VAL A 204 -3.37 1.49 6.87
C VAL A 204 -1.93 1.16 6.48
N ASP A 205 -1.76 0.10 5.71
CA ASP A 205 -0.45 -0.31 5.22
C ASP A 205 -0.54 -1.01 3.85
N ASP A 206 0.60 -1.17 3.18
CA ASP A 206 0.75 -1.90 1.91
C ASP A 206 -0.31 -1.50 0.86
N THR A 207 -0.39 -0.20 0.59
CA THR A 207 -1.37 0.38 -0.34
C THR A 207 -1.05 0.07 -1.80
N LEU A 208 -2.08 0.04 -2.64
CA LEU A 208 -1.99 -0.32 -4.04
C LEU A 208 -3.00 0.41 -4.90
N VAL A 209 -2.56 0.94 -6.02
CA VAL A 209 -3.42 1.21 -7.17
C VAL A 209 -2.82 0.52 -8.38
N ARG A 210 -3.61 -0.33 -9.04
CA ARG A 210 -3.18 -1.06 -10.23
C ARG A 210 -4.19 -0.92 -11.35
N THR A 211 -3.70 -0.74 -12.57
CA THR A 211 -4.48 -0.81 -13.80
C THR A 211 -4.41 -2.20 -14.43
N SER A 212 -5.49 -2.67 -15.07
CA SER A 212 -5.57 -3.97 -15.74
C SER A 212 -6.51 -3.97 -16.94
#